data_AF-A0A8T4ZE52-F1
#
_entry.id   AF-A0A8T4ZE52-F1
#
_cell.length_a   1.000
_cell.length_b   1.000
_cell.length_c   1.000
_cell.angle_alpha   90.00
_cell.angle_beta   90.00
_cell.angle_gamma   90.00
#
_symmetry.space_group_name_H-M   'P 1'
#
loop_
_entity.id
_entity.type
_entity.pdbx_description
1 polymer ?
#
loop_
_entity_poly.entity_id
_entity_poly.type
_entity_poly.pdbx_seq_one_letter_code
_entity_poly.pdbx_strand_id
1 'polypeptide(L)'
;MIRNKRGTAEIVGTSLFLVILLFFFTNVILWYDISARQAESVMLDKINSPISIAIFDQDPLTFRVRSIGIKDVQIVRVRWIEAANDNHGCVDIERLIPIPVFIQSGWYIDIKLVKLGEGFNFYPENRTLTIEYSPPKGDVTFKVFTNLGNSAVYRYSFR
;
A
#
# COMPACT_ATOMS: atom_id res chain seq x y z
N MET A 1 3.55 72.02 0.01
CA MET A 1 4.22 70.90 -0.70
C MET A 1 3.75 69.51 -0.19
N ILE A 2 2.44 69.29 0.03
CA ILE A 2 1.91 68.05 0.69
C ILE A 2 1.00 67.23 -0.25
N ARG A 3 0.59 67.80 -1.39
CA ARG A 3 -0.43 67.18 -2.28
C ARG A 3 0.09 66.02 -3.15
N ASN A 4 1.41 65.85 -3.28
CA ASN A 4 2.00 64.80 -4.13
C ASN A 4 2.24 63.45 -3.41
N LYS A 5 2.15 63.41 -2.07
CA LYS A 5 2.45 62.19 -1.30
C LYS A 5 1.33 61.14 -1.33
N ARG A 6 0.10 61.55 -1.60
CA ARG A 6 -1.09 60.66 -1.57
C ARG A 6 -1.16 59.74 -2.79
N GLY A 7 -0.86 60.25 -3.98
CA GLY A 7 -0.81 59.44 -5.21
C GLY A 7 0.35 58.45 -5.23
N THR A 8 1.52 58.83 -4.70
CA THR A 8 2.65 57.90 -4.57
C THR A 8 2.34 56.77 -3.58
N ALA A 9 1.62 57.05 -2.48
CA ALA A 9 1.22 56.02 -1.52
C ALA A 9 0.21 55.01 -2.10
N GLU A 10 -0.73 55.45 -2.94
CA GLU A 10 -1.66 54.54 -3.63
C GLU A 10 -0.95 53.62 -4.62
N ILE A 11 0.01 54.15 -5.40
CA ILE A 11 0.79 53.37 -6.38
C ILE A 11 1.68 52.34 -5.66
N VAL A 12 2.33 52.74 -4.56
CA VAL A 12 3.13 51.82 -3.75
C VAL A 12 2.25 50.76 -3.09
N GLY A 13 1.06 51.13 -2.60
CA GLY A 13 0.11 50.20 -1.99
C GLY A 13 -0.44 49.16 -2.98
N THR A 14 -0.81 49.59 -4.19
CA THR A 14 -1.31 48.67 -5.24
C THR A 14 -0.22 47.75 -5.77
N SER A 15 1.01 48.24 -5.96
CA SER A 15 2.14 47.39 -6.37
C SER A 15 2.51 46.38 -5.28
N LEU A 16 2.55 46.79 -4.01
CA LEU A 16 2.81 45.87 -2.90
C LEU A 16 1.71 44.81 -2.77
N PHE A 17 0.45 45.22 -2.92
CA PHE A 17 -0.68 44.30 -2.91
C PHE A 17 -0.60 43.27 -4.03
N LEU A 18 -0.25 43.67 -5.25
CA LEU A 18 -0.04 42.76 -6.38
C LEU A 18 1.07 41.74 -6.11
N VAL A 19 2.18 42.17 -5.51
CA VAL A 19 3.30 41.26 -5.17
C VAL A 19 2.88 40.23 -4.11
N ILE A 20 2.15 40.66 -3.08
CA ILE A 20 1.62 39.77 -2.05
C ILE A 20 0.63 38.77 -2.65
N LEU A 21 -0.25 39.24 -3.55
CA LEU A 21 -1.23 38.39 -4.24
C LEU A 21 -0.54 37.33 -5.11
N LEU A 22 0.52 37.73 -5.83
CA LEU A 22 1.32 36.82 -6.65
C LEU A 22 1.98 35.75 -5.79
N PHE A 23 2.60 36.15 -4.68
CA PHE A 23 3.20 35.22 -3.72
C PHE A 23 2.18 34.24 -3.15
N PHE A 24 0.98 34.72 -2.80
CA PHE A 24 -0.09 33.87 -2.30
C PHE A 24 -0.52 32.83 -3.34
N PHE A 25 -0.79 33.25 -4.58
CA PHE A 25 -1.18 32.32 -5.65
C PHE A 25 -0.09 31.32 -5.99
N THR A 26 1.18 31.72 -6.02
CA THR A 26 2.30 30.78 -6.25
C THR A 26 2.35 29.69 -5.18
N ASN A 27 2.17 30.05 -3.90
CA ASN A 27 2.17 29.07 -2.80
C ASN A 27 0.96 28.12 -2.87
N VAL A 28 -0.24 28.63 -3.20
CA VAL A 28 -1.44 27.82 -3.36
C VAL A 28 -1.29 26.84 -4.53
N ILE A 29 -0.75 27.29 -5.66
CA ILE A 29 -0.51 26.45 -6.83
C ILE A 29 0.52 25.35 -6.50
N LEU A 30 1.63 25.70 -5.84
CA LEU A 30 2.62 24.70 -5.42
C LEU A 30 2.03 23.65 -4.48
N TRP A 31 1.20 24.07 -3.52
CA TRP A 31 0.55 23.14 -2.59
C TRP A 31 -0.45 22.22 -3.31
N TYR A 32 -1.21 22.75 -4.26
CA TYR A 32 -2.10 21.97 -5.12
C TYR A 32 -1.32 20.93 -5.93
N ASP A 33 -0.23 21.34 -6.57
CA ASP A 33 0.57 20.47 -7.45
C ASP A 33 1.22 19.31 -6.66
N ILE A 34 1.71 19.59 -5.46
CA ILE A 34 2.25 18.57 -4.55
C ILE A 34 1.15 17.61 -4.10
N SER A 35 -0.01 18.13 -3.72
CA SER A 35 -1.14 17.32 -3.25
C SER A 35 -1.71 16.44 -4.37
N ALA A 36 -1.79 16.97 -5.60
CA ALA A 36 -2.25 16.24 -6.77
C ALA A 36 -1.32 15.08 -7.11
N ARG A 37 0.01 15.30 -7.12
CA ARG A 37 1.00 14.24 -7.35
C ARG A 37 0.98 13.15 -6.29
N GLN A 38 0.82 13.53 -5.01
CA GLN A 38 0.69 12.57 -3.91
C GLN A 38 -0.62 11.77 -3.97
N ALA A 39 -1.72 12.42 -4.35
CA ALA A 39 -2.99 11.75 -4.56
C ALA A 39 -2.91 10.78 -5.75
N GLU A 40 -2.27 11.18 -6.85
CA GLU A 40 -2.05 10.34 -8.02
C GLU A 40 -1.17 9.13 -7.70
N SER A 41 -0.10 9.28 -6.92
CA SER A 41 0.73 8.14 -6.51
C SER A 41 -0.03 7.15 -5.63
N VAL A 42 -0.80 7.64 -4.66
CA VAL A 42 -1.62 6.78 -3.78
C VAL A 42 -2.78 6.13 -4.54
N MET A 43 -3.35 6.84 -5.52
CA MET A 43 -4.38 6.30 -6.41
C MET A 43 -3.80 5.26 -7.37
N LEU A 44 -2.62 5.47 -7.96
CA LEU A 44 -1.94 4.48 -8.80
C LEU A 44 -1.61 3.21 -8.03
N ASP A 45 -1.17 3.34 -6.77
CA ASP A 45 -0.91 2.18 -5.90
C ASP A 45 -2.19 1.41 -5.53
N LYS A 46 -3.33 2.10 -5.39
CA LYS A 46 -4.64 1.46 -5.08
C LYS A 46 -5.40 0.96 -6.31
N ILE A 47 -5.31 1.66 -7.44
CA ILE A 47 -6.00 1.33 -8.70
C ILE A 47 -5.31 0.14 -9.39
N ASN A 48 -4.00 -0.02 -9.22
CA ASN A 48 -3.25 -1.10 -9.87
C ASN A 48 -3.12 -2.38 -9.04
N SER A 49 -3.61 -2.42 -7.79
CA SER A 49 -3.68 -3.67 -7.03
C SER A 49 -5.10 -4.24 -7.07
N PRO A 50 -5.41 -5.19 -7.98
CA PRO A 50 -6.65 -5.98 -7.92
C PRO A 50 -6.78 -6.84 -6.66
N ILE A 51 -5.86 -6.74 -5.68
CA ILE A 51 -5.93 -7.45 -4.41
C ILE A 51 -5.78 -6.50 -3.20
N SER A 52 -6.43 -6.82 -2.09
CA SER A 52 -6.26 -6.20 -0.77
C SER A 52 -5.85 -7.23 0.26
N ILE A 53 -5.15 -6.80 1.31
CA ILE A 53 -4.78 -7.62 2.45
C ILE A 53 -5.41 -7.03 3.71
N ALA A 54 -6.08 -7.86 4.51
CA ALA A 54 -6.53 -7.53 5.85
C ALA A 54 -6.04 -8.59 6.83
N ILE A 55 -5.61 -8.20 8.03
CA ILE A 55 -5.20 -9.16 9.07
C ILE A 55 -6.36 -9.47 10.01
N PHE A 56 -6.51 -10.75 10.28
CA PHE A 56 -7.25 -11.26 11.42
C PHE A 56 -6.22 -11.75 12.44
N ASP A 57 -6.07 -10.99 13.52
CA ASP A 57 -5.19 -11.33 14.63
C ASP A 57 -5.86 -12.43 15.46
N GLN A 58 -5.78 -13.65 14.94
CA GLN A 58 -6.17 -14.88 15.62
C GLN A 58 -4.92 -15.74 15.66
N ASP A 59 -4.60 -16.38 16.78
CA ASP A 59 -3.53 -17.38 16.80
C ASP A 59 -4.05 -18.66 16.13
N PRO A 60 -3.54 -19.08 14.95
CA PRO A 60 -2.35 -18.58 14.21
C PRO A 60 -2.62 -17.44 13.23
N LEU A 61 -1.66 -16.49 13.14
CA LEU A 61 -1.80 -15.23 12.39
C LEU A 61 -2.33 -15.47 10.98
N THR A 62 -3.47 -14.85 10.65
CA THR A 62 -4.16 -15.09 9.39
C THR A 62 -4.34 -13.79 8.60
N PHE A 63 -3.88 -13.75 7.36
CA PHE A 63 -4.16 -12.68 6.41
C PHE A 63 -5.29 -13.09 5.48
N ARG A 64 -6.27 -12.23 5.29
CA ARG A 64 -7.22 -12.36 4.21
C ARG A 64 -6.76 -11.57 3.01
N VAL A 65 -6.52 -12.26 1.91
CA VAL A 65 -6.27 -11.66 0.60
C VAL A 65 -7.55 -11.69 -0.20
N ARG A 66 -8.10 -10.52 -0.54
CA ARG A 66 -9.34 -10.39 -1.32
C ARG A 66 -9.05 -9.81 -2.68
N SER A 67 -9.66 -10.37 -3.73
CA SER A 67 -9.71 -9.72 -5.04
C SER A 67 -10.73 -8.59 -5.00
N ILE A 68 -10.28 -7.37 -5.30
CA ILE A 68 -11.10 -6.16 -5.42
C ILE A 68 -11.38 -5.84 -6.89
N GLY A 69 -10.62 -6.44 -7.80
CA GLY A 69 -10.76 -6.23 -9.24
C GLY A 69 -11.85 -7.10 -9.87
N ILE A 70 -12.17 -6.80 -11.13
CA ILE A 70 -13.13 -7.55 -11.95
C ILE A 70 -12.55 -8.81 -12.61
N LYS A 71 -11.23 -9.04 -12.48
CA LYS A 71 -10.53 -10.19 -13.05
C LYS A 71 -10.12 -11.16 -11.95
N ASP A 72 -10.09 -12.44 -12.31
CA ASP A 72 -9.50 -13.47 -11.47
C ASP A 72 -7.99 -13.26 -11.38
N VAL A 73 -7.46 -13.40 -10.18
CA VAL A 73 -6.06 -13.10 -9.88
C VAL A 73 -5.42 -14.34 -9.28
N GLN A 74 -4.29 -14.78 -9.82
CA GLN A 74 -3.51 -15.84 -9.23
C GLN A 74 -2.53 -15.26 -8.21
N ILE A 75 -2.48 -15.82 -7.00
CA ILE A 75 -1.39 -15.53 -6.07
C ILE A 75 -0.17 -16.35 -6.49
N VAL A 76 0.95 -15.69 -6.74
CA VAL A 76 2.20 -16.35 -7.18
C VAL A 76 3.24 -16.43 -6.08
N ARG A 77 3.28 -15.45 -5.19
CA ARG A 77 4.31 -15.35 -4.15
C ARG A 77 3.83 -14.58 -2.94
N VAL A 78 4.27 -15.02 -1.77
CA VAL A 78 4.19 -14.25 -0.52
C VAL A 78 5.61 -13.95 -0.06
N ARG A 79 5.87 -12.70 0.32
CA ARG A 79 7.14 -12.25 0.90
C ARG A 79 6.87 -11.57 2.23
N TRP A 80 7.76 -11.77 3.20
CA TRP A 80 7.79 -11.01 4.43
C TRP A 80 9.17 -10.41 4.62
N ILE A 81 9.22 -9.20 5.19
CA ILE A 81 10.45 -8.44 5.42
C ILE A 81 10.43 -8.00 6.89
N GLU A 82 11.45 -8.40 7.64
CA GLU A 82 11.67 -8.03 9.03
C GLU A 82 12.33 -6.66 9.11
N ALA A 83 11.68 -5.69 9.76
CA ALA A 83 12.22 -4.34 9.84
C ALA A 83 13.53 -4.26 10.64
N ALA A 84 13.70 -5.14 11.64
CA ALA A 84 14.83 -5.08 12.58
C ALA A 84 16.15 -5.57 11.99
N ASN A 85 16.11 -6.57 11.10
CA ASN A 85 17.31 -7.30 10.65
C ASN A 85 17.51 -7.28 9.12
N ASP A 86 16.63 -6.60 8.37
CA ASP A 86 16.54 -6.69 6.88
C ASP A 86 16.45 -8.14 6.34
N ASN A 87 16.10 -9.07 7.23
CA ASN A 87 15.81 -10.45 6.90
C ASN A 87 14.53 -10.48 6.07
N HIS A 88 14.54 -11.31 5.04
CA HIS A 88 13.38 -11.50 4.19
C HIS A 88 13.18 -12.99 3.94
N GLY A 89 11.94 -13.44 4.06
CA GLY A 89 11.53 -14.75 3.58
C GLY A 89 10.56 -14.60 2.43
N CYS A 90 10.58 -15.59 1.53
CA CYS A 90 9.63 -15.67 0.44
C CYS A 90 9.20 -17.11 0.21
N VAL A 91 7.97 -17.23 -0.26
CA VAL A 91 7.33 -18.50 -0.59
C VAL A 91 6.72 -18.34 -1.98
N ASP A 92 7.30 -19.07 -2.93
CA ASP A 92 6.83 -19.15 -4.31
C ASP A 92 5.69 -20.16 -4.38
N ILE A 93 4.46 -19.66 -4.29
CA ILE A 93 3.24 -20.49 -4.28
C ILE A 93 3.11 -21.27 -5.59
N GLU A 94 3.47 -20.63 -6.71
CA GLU A 94 3.46 -21.24 -8.04
C GLU A 94 4.37 -22.47 -8.17
N ARG A 95 5.39 -22.59 -7.30
CA ARG A 95 6.33 -23.73 -7.29
C ARG A 95 5.93 -24.82 -6.32
N LEU A 96 5.15 -24.48 -5.29
CA LEU A 96 4.81 -25.38 -4.19
C LEU A 96 3.48 -26.09 -4.40
N ILE A 97 2.53 -25.45 -5.09
CA ILE A 97 1.22 -26.05 -5.37
C ILE A 97 1.14 -26.33 -6.87
N PRO A 98 0.93 -27.58 -7.31
CA PRO A 98 0.78 -27.92 -8.72
C PRO A 98 -0.52 -27.36 -9.33
N ILE A 99 -1.41 -26.83 -8.49
CA ILE A 99 -2.68 -26.21 -8.87
C ILE A 99 -2.58 -24.70 -8.60
N PRO A 100 -2.80 -23.86 -9.61
CA PRO A 100 -2.83 -22.40 -9.43
C PRO A 100 -3.85 -21.96 -8.39
N VAL A 101 -3.43 -21.09 -7.48
CA VAL A 101 -4.31 -20.50 -6.46
C VAL A 101 -4.92 -19.21 -7.00
N PHE A 102 -6.12 -19.31 -7.57
CA PHE A 102 -6.88 -18.18 -8.08
C PHE A 102 -7.84 -17.61 -7.04
N ILE A 103 -7.87 -16.28 -6.92
CA ILE A 103 -8.90 -15.52 -6.22
C ILE A 103 -9.85 -14.93 -7.27
N GLN A 104 -11.09 -15.43 -7.30
CA GLN A 104 -12.14 -14.87 -8.15
C GLN A 104 -12.55 -13.47 -7.69
N SER A 105 -13.13 -12.68 -8.60
CA SER A 105 -13.68 -11.36 -8.25
C SER A 105 -14.66 -11.45 -7.05
N GLY A 106 -14.43 -10.60 -6.03
CA GLY A 106 -15.21 -10.57 -4.79
C GLY A 106 -14.90 -11.69 -3.78
N TRP A 107 -14.07 -12.68 -4.16
CA TRP A 107 -13.66 -13.78 -3.30
C TRP A 107 -12.41 -13.41 -2.50
N TYR A 108 -12.09 -14.26 -1.53
CA TYR A 108 -10.91 -14.15 -0.71
C TYR A 108 -10.26 -15.51 -0.49
N ILE A 109 -8.97 -15.46 -0.12
CA ILE A 109 -8.17 -16.57 0.37
C ILE A 109 -7.57 -16.13 1.70
N ASP A 110 -7.64 -17.02 2.68
CA ASP A 110 -7.02 -16.82 3.98
C ASP A 110 -5.63 -17.47 3.96
N ILE A 111 -4.59 -16.66 4.12
CA ILE A 111 -3.20 -17.06 4.25
C ILE A 111 -2.90 -17.16 5.74
N LYS A 112 -2.79 -18.38 6.24
CA LYS A 112 -2.49 -18.69 7.63
C LYS A 112 -0.99 -18.91 7.81
N LEU A 113 -0.37 -18.17 8.71
CA LEU A 113 1.02 -18.40 9.08
C LEU A 113 1.09 -19.40 10.22
N VAL A 114 1.87 -20.44 10.02
CA VAL A 114 2.14 -21.47 11.02
C VAL A 114 3.63 -21.51 11.35
N LYS A 115 3.98 -22.04 12.51
CA LYS A 115 5.38 -22.16 12.91
C LYS A 115 6.10 -23.16 11.98
N LEU A 116 7.41 -22.94 11.79
CA LEU A 116 8.28 -23.88 11.09
C LEU A 116 8.14 -25.30 11.65
N GLY A 117 7.93 -26.27 10.76
CA GLY A 117 7.73 -27.69 11.09
C GLY A 117 6.29 -28.19 10.96
N GLU A 118 5.31 -27.31 10.74
CA GLU A 118 3.89 -27.67 10.53
C GLU A 118 3.53 -27.98 9.06
N GLY A 119 4.46 -27.76 8.15
CA GLY A 119 4.35 -27.98 6.71
C GLY A 119 3.64 -26.87 5.94
N PHE A 120 3.84 -26.88 4.62
CA PHE A 120 3.10 -26.04 3.68
C PHE A 120 1.88 -26.82 3.17
N ASN A 121 0.67 -26.28 3.36
CA ASN A 121 -0.57 -26.95 2.96
C ASN A 121 -1.55 -25.96 2.34
N PHE A 122 -2.17 -26.32 1.22
CA PHE A 122 -3.27 -25.58 0.63
C PHE A 122 -4.56 -26.39 0.70
N TYR A 123 -5.56 -25.84 1.38
CA TYR A 123 -6.88 -26.44 1.54
C TYR A 123 -7.88 -25.70 0.65
N PRO A 124 -8.16 -26.19 -0.57
CA PRO A 124 -9.02 -25.50 -1.52
C PRO A 124 -10.45 -25.33 -0.99
N GLU A 125 -10.95 -26.30 -0.21
CA GLU A 125 -12.32 -26.32 0.31
C GLU A 125 -12.61 -25.16 1.26
N ASN A 126 -11.63 -24.83 2.11
CA ASN A 126 -11.71 -23.74 3.08
C ASN A 126 -11.01 -22.47 2.59
N ARG A 127 -10.54 -22.44 1.33
CA ARG A 127 -9.77 -21.33 0.73
C ARG A 127 -8.62 -20.86 1.63
N THR A 128 -7.97 -21.82 2.28
CA THR A 128 -6.93 -21.54 3.27
C THR A 128 -5.59 -22.00 2.73
N LEU A 129 -4.65 -21.08 2.65
CA LEU A 129 -3.26 -21.33 2.33
C LEU A 129 -2.43 -21.26 3.60
N THR A 130 -1.79 -22.36 3.97
CA THR A 130 -0.93 -22.44 5.16
C THR A 130 0.52 -22.28 4.74
N ILE A 131 1.19 -21.28 5.31
CA ILE A 131 2.58 -20.97 5.03
C ILE A 131 3.38 -21.10 6.32
N GLU A 132 4.44 -21.90 6.27
CA GLU A 132 5.40 -21.96 7.36
C GLU A 132 6.19 -20.67 7.47
N TYR A 133 6.37 -20.25 8.71
CA TYR A 133 6.95 -18.97 9.03
C TYR A 133 7.69 -19.05 10.36
N SER A 134 8.85 -18.42 10.42
CA SER A 134 9.55 -18.17 11.67
C SER A 134 9.16 -16.78 12.16
N PRO A 135 8.37 -16.64 13.23
CA PRO A 135 7.98 -15.33 13.72
C PRO A 135 9.21 -14.54 14.20
N PRO A 136 9.49 -13.38 13.60
CA PRO A 136 10.55 -12.48 14.01
C PRO A 136 10.05 -11.62 15.17
N LYS A 137 10.99 -10.96 15.83
CA LYS A 137 10.66 -9.97 16.86
C LYS A 137 10.42 -8.61 16.21
N GLY A 138 9.26 -8.01 16.48
CA GLY A 138 8.93 -6.64 16.06
C GLY A 138 8.17 -6.54 14.73
N ASP A 139 8.45 -5.48 13.98
CA ASP A 139 7.67 -5.11 12.80
C ASP A 139 8.02 -5.94 11.55
N VAL A 140 6.99 -6.40 10.86
CA VAL A 140 7.08 -7.19 9.64
C VAL A 140 6.18 -6.60 8.56
N THR A 141 6.75 -6.47 7.37
CA THR A 141 5.99 -6.09 6.18
C THR A 141 5.70 -7.33 5.33
N PHE A 142 4.43 -7.70 5.23
CA PHE A 142 3.93 -8.74 4.34
C PHE A 142 3.62 -8.15 2.97
N LYS A 143 4.04 -8.84 1.92
CA LYS A 143 3.76 -8.52 0.51
C LYS A 143 3.22 -9.75 -0.19
N VAL A 144 2.06 -9.61 -0.84
CA VAL A 144 1.45 -10.67 -1.66
C VAL A 144 1.54 -10.24 -3.11
N PHE A 145 2.09 -11.10 -3.95
CA PHE A 145 2.29 -10.86 -5.38
C PHE A 145 1.35 -11.72 -6.21
N THR A 146 1.00 -11.20 -7.37
CA THR A 146 0.07 -11.84 -8.30
C THR A 146 0.74 -12.14 -9.65
N ASN A 147 0.08 -12.96 -10.47
CA ASN A 147 0.49 -13.22 -11.86
C ASN A 147 0.37 -11.99 -12.78
N LEU A 148 -0.35 -10.95 -12.37
CA LEU A 148 -0.49 -9.70 -13.13
C LEU A 148 0.62 -8.69 -12.81
N GLY A 149 1.59 -9.06 -11.97
CA GLY A 149 2.73 -8.22 -11.60
C GLY A 149 2.41 -7.18 -10.51
N ASN A 150 1.18 -7.14 -10.02
CA ASN A 150 0.80 -6.26 -8.93
C ASN A 150 1.05 -6.89 -7.56
N SER A 151 1.03 -6.06 -6.51
CA SER A 151 1.19 -6.53 -5.14
C SER A 151 0.35 -5.75 -4.15
N ALA A 152 -0.07 -6.41 -3.08
CA ALA A 152 -0.60 -5.75 -1.89
C ALA A 152 0.39 -5.87 -0.75
N VAL A 153 0.40 -4.85 0.11
CA VAL A 153 1.33 -4.74 1.24
C VAL A 153 0.57 -4.51 2.53
N TYR A 154 1.00 -5.17 3.60
CA TYR A 154 0.49 -4.95 4.95
C TYR A 154 1.64 -4.95 5.96
N ARG A 155 1.60 -4.05 6.94
CA ARG A 155 2.59 -3.98 8.04
C ARG A 155 1.95 -4.48 9.32
N TYR A 156 2.56 -5.47 9.95
CA TYR A 156 2.12 -6.04 11.22
C TYR A 156 3.24 -5.99 12.24
N SER A 157 2.90 -5.70 13.49
CA SER A 157 3.85 -5.62 14.60
C SER A 157 3.63 -6.82 15.50
N PHE A 158 4.60 -7.73 15.56
CA PHE A 158 4.59 -8.83 16.52
C PHE A 158 4.87 -8.26 17.91
N ARG A 159 3.94 -8.46 18.84
CA ARG A 159 4.09 -8.11 20.26
C ARG A 159 4.99 -9.09 21.00
#